data_AF-A0A422QMT4-F1
#
_entry.id   AF-A0A422QMT4-F1
#
_cell.length_a   1.000
_cell.length_b   1.000
_cell.length_c   1.000
_cell.angle_alpha   90.00
_cell.angle_beta   90.00
_cell.angle_gamma   90.00
#
_symmetry.space_group_name_H-M   'P 1'
#
loop_
_entity.id
_entity.type
_entity.pdbx_description
1 polymer ?
#
loop_
_entity_poly.entity_id
_entity_poly.type
_entity_poly.pdbx_seq_one_letter_code
_entity_poly.pdbx_strand_id
1 'polypeptide(L)'
;MIRKLMMAFMAAFLTNSAVAATIDFEAQDNGHDYYDYSFIEDGFKVSYSPGVFGFYIINDPNDQVGMCSPACPSNGTTAFYAFNDSSVTFERENKGLFSFTALDVAKTFTGNGRPLSMTLTAMGVNGIITSTIFLEESLAETFSNFNFQEFVNISSLTITGAQEFPDFAIDNVILSPAEVPEPASWAMLLAGLGIIGAARRRSLSNGLAQ
;
A
#
# COMPACT_ATOMS: atom_id res chain seq x y z
N MET A 1 50.83 -8.97 34.47
CA MET A 1 50.26 -7.73 33.90
C MET A 1 50.04 -7.95 32.40
N ILE A 2 48.85 -8.34 31.96
CA ILE A 2 48.51 -8.43 30.52
C ILE A 2 47.12 -7.83 30.35
N ARG A 3 47.07 -6.74 29.57
CA ARG A 3 45.90 -5.91 29.25
C ARG A 3 44.85 -6.75 28.51
N LYS A 4 43.61 -6.76 29.01
CA LYS A 4 42.44 -7.27 28.29
C LYS A 4 42.01 -6.25 27.24
N LEU A 5 42.04 -6.65 25.98
CA LEU A 5 41.54 -5.89 24.83
C LEU A 5 40.01 -6.03 24.79
N MET A 6 39.25 -4.94 24.87
CA MET A 6 37.81 -4.94 24.62
C MET A 6 37.58 -4.83 23.11
N MET A 7 36.96 -5.86 22.52
CA MET A 7 36.33 -5.77 21.20
C MET A 7 34.98 -5.06 21.35
N ALA A 8 34.81 -3.94 20.66
CA ALA A 8 33.51 -3.31 20.48
C ALA A 8 32.87 -3.88 19.21
N PHE A 9 31.75 -4.58 19.38
CA PHE A 9 30.88 -5.02 18.28
C PHE A 9 30.05 -3.82 17.82
N MET A 10 30.33 -3.31 16.63
CA MET A 10 29.53 -2.27 15.98
C MET A 10 28.47 -2.99 15.14
N ALA A 11 27.28 -3.18 15.72
CA ALA A 11 26.13 -3.71 14.98
C ALA A 11 25.55 -2.57 14.14
N ALA A 12 25.77 -2.61 12.82
CA ALA A 12 25.10 -1.73 11.87
C ALA A 12 23.63 -2.16 11.76
N PHE A 13 22.72 -1.38 12.33
CA PHE A 13 21.28 -1.55 12.08
C PHE A 13 20.97 -0.95 10.71
N LEU A 14 20.61 -1.80 9.75
CA LEU A 14 20.07 -1.38 8.46
C LEU A 14 18.66 -0.81 8.70
N THR A 15 18.50 0.49 8.53
CA THR A 15 17.20 1.17 8.57
C THR A 15 16.64 1.18 7.16
N ASN A 16 15.53 0.47 6.92
CA ASN A 16 14.80 0.57 5.65
C ASN A 16 13.97 1.86 5.70
N SER A 17 14.42 2.90 5.01
CA SER A 17 13.64 4.12 4.79
C SER A 17 12.25 3.77 4.24
N ALA A 18 11.21 4.48 4.68
CA ALA A 18 9.86 4.33 4.15
C ALA A 18 9.81 4.83 2.69
N VAL A 19 9.97 3.91 1.73
CA VAL A 19 9.80 4.18 0.31
C VAL A 19 8.35 3.88 -0.07
N ALA A 20 7.78 4.70 -0.95
CA ALA A 20 6.47 4.43 -1.54
C ALA A 20 6.53 3.12 -2.34
N ALA A 21 5.60 2.22 -2.06
CA ALA A 21 5.36 1.00 -2.82
C ALA A 21 4.38 1.28 -3.96
N THR A 22 4.56 0.60 -5.08
CA THR A 22 3.59 0.59 -6.18
C THR A 22 3.12 -0.84 -6.34
N ILE A 23 1.86 -1.10 -6.04
CA ILE A 23 1.26 -2.41 -6.27
C ILE A 23 0.85 -2.45 -7.74
N ASP A 24 1.60 -3.20 -8.54
CA ASP A 24 1.48 -3.30 -10.00
C ASP A 24 0.94 -4.66 -10.45
N PHE A 25 0.74 -5.61 -9.51
CA PHE A 25 0.14 -6.91 -9.75
C PHE A 25 0.93 -7.84 -10.70
N GLU A 26 2.10 -7.45 -11.19
CA GLU A 26 2.86 -8.22 -12.18
C GLU A 26 3.30 -9.59 -11.65
N ALA A 27 3.55 -9.68 -10.35
CA ALA A 27 3.89 -10.94 -9.68
C ALA A 27 2.71 -11.92 -9.58
N GLN A 28 1.49 -11.46 -9.86
CA GLN A 28 0.23 -12.21 -9.76
C GLN A 28 -0.39 -12.50 -11.13
N ASP A 29 0.34 -12.29 -12.22
CA ASP A 29 -0.14 -12.55 -13.58
C ASP A 29 -0.74 -13.96 -13.76
N ASN A 30 -1.77 -14.04 -14.60
CA ASN A 30 -2.67 -15.18 -14.81
C ASN A 30 -3.51 -15.60 -13.59
N GLY A 31 -3.57 -14.76 -12.55
CA GLY A 31 -4.42 -14.99 -11.39
C GLY A 31 -5.91 -14.88 -11.74
N HIS A 32 -6.71 -15.86 -11.35
CA HIS A 32 -8.18 -15.77 -11.45
C HIS A 32 -8.82 -16.76 -10.47
N ASP A 33 -9.86 -16.33 -9.76
CA ASP A 33 -10.66 -17.21 -8.90
C ASP A 33 -12.01 -16.56 -8.54
N TYR A 34 -12.88 -17.36 -7.90
CA TYR A 34 -14.21 -16.99 -7.39
C TYR A 34 -14.26 -16.91 -5.86
N TYR A 35 -13.14 -17.22 -5.18
CA TYR A 35 -13.05 -17.31 -3.73
C TYR A 35 -12.22 -16.17 -3.14
N ASP A 36 -12.29 -16.01 -1.82
CA ASP A 36 -11.38 -15.13 -1.10
C ASP A 36 -9.92 -15.46 -1.46
N TYR A 37 -9.17 -14.43 -1.85
CA TYR A 37 -7.77 -14.57 -2.24
C TYR A 37 -6.96 -13.45 -1.60
N SER A 38 -5.71 -13.73 -1.24
CA SER A 38 -4.81 -12.67 -0.79
C SER A 38 -3.36 -12.99 -1.09
N PHE A 39 -2.59 -11.96 -1.38
CA PHE A 39 -1.16 -12.02 -1.61
C PHE A 39 -0.46 -10.85 -0.94
N ILE A 40 0.86 -10.88 -0.92
CA ILE A 40 1.70 -9.83 -0.34
C ILE A 40 2.61 -9.30 -1.44
N GLU A 41 2.63 -7.98 -1.57
CA GLU A 41 3.44 -7.25 -2.54
C GLU A 41 3.95 -5.97 -1.85
N ASP A 42 5.26 -5.74 -1.91
CA ASP A 42 5.92 -4.57 -1.32
C ASP A 42 5.58 -4.28 0.17
N GLY A 43 5.32 -5.32 0.95
CA GLY A 43 4.97 -5.21 2.37
C GLY A 43 3.51 -4.80 2.63
N PHE A 44 2.67 -4.84 1.60
CA PHE A 44 1.24 -4.70 1.68
C PHE A 44 0.56 -6.04 1.38
N LYS A 45 -0.43 -6.40 2.20
CA LYS A 45 -1.35 -7.48 1.93
C LYS A 45 -2.49 -6.92 1.08
N VAL A 46 -2.69 -7.51 -0.10
CA VAL A 46 -3.85 -7.27 -0.95
C VAL A 46 -4.81 -8.44 -0.75
N SER A 47 -6.06 -8.14 -0.42
CA SER A 47 -7.10 -9.15 -0.19
C SER A 47 -8.28 -8.88 -1.11
N TYR A 48 -8.66 -9.88 -1.89
CA TYR A 48 -9.89 -9.91 -2.65
C TYR A 48 -10.96 -10.62 -1.82
N SER A 49 -12.17 -10.05 -1.80
CA SER A 49 -13.35 -10.73 -1.27
C SER A 49 -14.50 -10.67 -2.27
N PRO A 50 -15.08 -11.83 -2.63
CA PRO A 50 -16.11 -11.91 -3.66
C PRO A 50 -17.47 -11.41 -3.17
N GLY A 51 -18.17 -10.69 -4.05
CA GLY A 51 -19.61 -10.49 -3.94
C GLY A 51 -20.40 -11.74 -4.33
N VAL A 52 -21.72 -11.60 -4.49
CA VAL A 52 -22.55 -12.69 -5.00
C VAL A 52 -22.21 -12.92 -6.48
N PHE A 53 -21.67 -14.11 -6.80
CA PHE A 53 -21.07 -14.41 -8.11
C PHE A 53 -19.83 -13.56 -8.46
N GLY A 54 -19.19 -12.97 -7.44
CA GLY A 54 -17.92 -12.27 -7.58
C GLY A 54 -16.82 -13.19 -8.09
N PHE A 55 -15.98 -12.65 -8.96
CA PHE A 55 -14.69 -13.24 -9.30
C PHE A 55 -13.68 -12.12 -9.56
N TYR A 56 -12.41 -12.49 -9.68
CA TYR A 56 -11.35 -11.58 -10.11
C TYR A 56 -10.52 -12.16 -11.24
N ILE A 57 -9.83 -11.28 -11.94
CA ILE A 57 -8.77 -11.61 -12.89
C ILE A 57 -7.59 -10.67 -12.60
N ILE A 58 -6.38 -11.20 -12.63
CA ILE A 58 -5.12 -10.45 -12.61
C ILE A 58 -4.32 -10.88 -13.83
N ASN A 59 -4.28 -10.04 -14.86
CA ASN A 59 -3.65 -10.36 -16.15
C ASN A 59 -3.45 -9.08 -16.98
N ASP A 60 -2.64 -9.14 -18.04
CA ASP A 60 -2.76 -8.23 -19.19
C ASP A 60 -3.80 -8.80 -20.18
N PRO A 61 -4.93 -8.10 -20.43
CA PRO A 61 -5.92 -8.54 -21.42
C PRO A 61 -5.38 -8.71 -22.84
N ASN A 62 -4.22 -8.16 -23.18
CA ASN A 62 -3.57 -8.39 -24.47
C ASN A 62 -2.99 -9.81 -24.58
N ASP A 63 -2.63 -10.43 -23.46
CA ASP A 63 -1.88 -11.68 -23.46
C ASP A 63 -2.75 -12.94 -23.49
N GLN A 64 -3.99 -13.00 -22.95
CA GLN A 64 -4.88 -14.19 -23.13
C GLN A 64 -6.43 -14.03 -23.03
N VAL A 65 -7.09 -14.57 -24.08
CA VAL A 65 -8.34 -15.37 -24.26
C VAL A 65 -9.51 -15.37 -23.24
N GLY A 66 -10.60 -14.67 -23.63
CA GLY A 66 -11.98 -15.16 -23.48
C GLY A 66 -12.73 -14.85 -22.17
N MET A 67 -12.03 -14.53 -21.09
CA MET A 67 -12.68 -14.16 -19.81
C MET A 67 -13.15 -12.69 -19.79
N CYS A 68 -12.58 -11.87 -20.66
CA CYS A 68 -12.99 -10.49 -20.94
C CYS A 68 -13.75 -10.43 -22.27
N SER A 69 -15.09 -10.59 -22.23
CA SER A 69 -15.94 -10.53 -23.43
C SER A 69 -16.97 -9.41 -23.32
N PRO A 70 -17.03 -8.44 -24.27
CA PRO A 70 -16.31 -8.43 -25.54
C PRO A 70 -14.83 -8.01 -25.44
N ALA A 71 -14.45 -7.20 -24.44
CA ALA A 71 -13.07 -6.80 -24.17
C ALA A 71 -12.94 -6.15 -22.77
N CYS A 72 -11.71 -6.11 -22.24
CA CYS A 72 -11.32 -5.36 -21.05
C CYS A 72 -10.30 -4.27 -21.45
N PRO A 73 -10.19 -3.15 -20.71
CA PRO A 73 -9.17 -2.14 -20.99
C PRO A 73 -7.79 -2.71 -20.64
N SER A 74 -6.79 -2.39 -21.46
CA SER A 74 -5.39 -2.71 -21.18
C SER A 74 -4.53 -1.47 -21.41
N ASN A 75 -3.54 -1.29 -20.55
CA ASN A 75 -2.43 -0.34 -20.67
C ASN A 75 -1.10 -1.04 -21.03
N GLY A 76 -1.13 -2.34 -21.31
CA GLY A 76 0.03 -3.16 -21.65
C GLY A 76 0.79 -3.74 -20.45
N THR A 77 0.17 -3.72 -19.27
CA THR A 77 0.67 -4.30 -18.02
C THR A 77 -0.39 -5.20 -17.40
N THR A 78 0.02 -6.01 -16.42
CA THR A 78 -0.89 -6.81 -15.61
C THR A 78 -1.73 -5.89 -14.73
N ALA A 79 -3.06 -6.02 -14.76
CA ALA A 79 -3.93 -5.23 -13.90
C ALA A 79 -4.93 -6.11 -13.14
N PHE A 80 -5.51 -5.57 -12.06
CA PHE A 80 -6.52 -6.26 -11.27
C PHE A 80 -7.92 -5.88 -11.75
N TYR A 81 -8.72 -6.87 -12.13
CA TYR A 81 -10.11 -6.72 -12.55
C TYR A 81 -11.04 -7.39 -11.54
N ALA A 82 -11.93 -6.60 -10.94
CA ALA A 82 -12.98 -7.05 -10.03
C ALA A 82 -14.32 -7.13 -10.75
N PHE A 83 -15.10 -8.17 -10.44
CA PHE A 83 -16.41 -8.43 -11.05
C PHE A 83 -17.48 -8.67 -9.98
N ASN A 84 -18.74 -8.30 -10.26
CA ASN A 84 -19.95 -8.64 -9.49
C ASN A 84 -19.84 -8.40 -7.97
N ASP A 85 -20.03 -7.14 -7.55
CA ASP A 85 -20.05 -6.67 -6.15
C ASP A 85 -18.83 -7.07 -5.31
N SER A 86 -17.69 -7.32 -5.96
CA SER A 86 -16.45 -7.69 -5.29
C SER A 86 -15.76 -6.49 -4.64
N SER A 87 -14.87 -6.79 -3.70
CA SER A 87 -14.05 -5.78 -3.03
C SER A 87 -12.57 -6.15 -3.01
N VAL A 88 -11.72 -5.13 -3.02
CA VAL A 88 -10.27 -5.29 -2.87
C VAL A 88 -9.82 -4.44 -1.69
N THR A 89 -9.12 -5.06 -0.75
CA THR A 89 -8.64 -4.42 0.48
C THR A 89 -7.12 -4.46 0.56
N PHE A 90 -6.52 -3.31 0.83
CA PHE A 90 -5.10 -3.11 1.07
C PHE A 90 -4.87 -2.87 2.56
N GLU A 91 -3.94 -3.62 3.13
CA GLU A 91 -3.45 -3.44 4.49
C GLU A 91 -1.94 -3.58 4.51
N ARG A 92 -1.26 -2.94 5.46
CA ARG A 92 0.13 -3.29 5.73
C ARG A 92 0.23 -4.72 6.25
N GLU A 93 1.18 -5.50 5.76
CA GLU A 93 1.44 -6.87 6.27
C GLU A 93 1.69 -6.85 7.80
N ASN A 94 2.45 -5.86 8.26
CA ASN A 94 2.76 -5.65 9.67
C ASN A 94 1.66 -4.94 10.48
N LYS A 95 0.47 -4.72 9.89
CA LYS A 95 -0.66 -3.97 10.47
C LYS A 95 -0.32 -2.53 10.89
N GLY A 96 0.75 -1.96 10.34
CA GLY A 96 1.10 -0.56 10.50
C GLY A 96 0.17 0.38 9.74
N LEU A 97 0.31 1.68 10.00
CA LEU A 97 -0.37 2.72 9.24
C LEU A 97 0.35 3.00 7.92
N PHE A 98 -0.40 3.50 6.94
CA PHE A 98 0.12 3.92 5.65
C PHE A 98 -0.70 5.10 5.10
N SER A 99 -0.24 5.63 3.97
CA SER A 99 -0.93 6.63 3.18
C SER A 99 -1.18 6.08 1.79
N PHE A 100 -2.31 6.43 1.21
CA PHE A 100 -2.67 6.07 -0.16
C PHE A 100 -2.67 7.34 -1.02
N THR A 101 -1.89 7.34 -2.10
CA THR A 101 -1.57 8.57 -2.85
C THR A 101 -2.08 8.58 -4.27
N ALA A 102 -2.10 7.45 -4.96
CA ALA A 102 -2.59 7.39 -6.33
C ALA A 102 -2.99 5.97 -6.73
N LEU A 103 -3.90 5.86 -7.69
CA LEU A 103 -4.14 4.61 -8.42
C LEU A 103 -4.56 4.89 -9.86
N ASP A 104 -4.34 3.93 -10.74
CA ASP A 104 -4.92 3.92 -12.09
C ASP A 104 -6.20 3.12 -12.11
N VAL A 105 -7.23 3.64 -12.79
CA VAL A 105 -8.59 3.11 -12.75
C VAL A 105 -9.18 3.00 -14.14
N ALA A 106 -9.87 1.91 -14.43
CA ALA A 106 -10.75 1.76 -15.58
C ALA A 106 -12.00 0.95 -15.22
N LYS A 107 -12.97 0.86 -16.14
CA LYS A 107 -14.06 -0.12 -16.01
C LYS A 107 -13.59 -1.49 -16.45
N THR A 108 -14.22 -2.56 -15.97
CA THR A 108 -13.80 -3.91 -16.38
C THR A 108 -14.15 -4.23 -17.84
N PHE A 109 -15.34 -3.87 -18.33
CA PHE A 109 -15.77 -4.18 -19.69
C PHE A 109 -15.82 -2.95 -20.59
N THR A 110 -15.08 -2.97 -21.70
CA THR A 110 -15.09 -1.90 -22.71
C THR A 110 -16.26 -2.01 -23.68
N GLY A 111 -16.70 -0.87 -24.23
CA GLY A 111 -17.76 -0.82 -25.25
C GLY A 111 -19.17 -1.20 -24.78
N ASN A 112 -19.40 -1.29 -23.47
CA ASN A 112 -20.69 -1.66 -22.87
C ASN A 112 -21.66 -0.48 -22.65
N GLY A 113 -21.27 0.75 -23.00
CA GLY A 113 -22.13 1.93 -22.83
C GLY A 113 -22.30 2.40 -21.38
N ARG A 114 -21.44 1.98 -20.46
CA ARG A 114 -21.59 2.24 -19.02
C ARG A 114 -20.47 3.14 -18.47
N PRO A 115 -20.79 4.06 -17.55
CA PRO A 115 -19.80 4.77 -16.76
C PRO A 115 -19.16 3.84 -15.72
N LEU A 116 -18.11 4.34 -15.07
CA LEU A 116 -17.55 3.71 -13.89
C LEU A 116 -17.86 4.55 -12.65
N SER A 117 -18.28 3.89 -11.58
CA SER A 117 -18.36 4.48 -10.26
C SER A 117 -17.82 3.49 -9.24
N MET A 118 -16.93 3.96 -8.38
CA MET A 118 -16.29 3.14 -7.34
C MET A 118 -16.09 3.96 -6.07
N THR A 119 -16.17 3.29 -4.93
CA THR A 119 -16.02 3.88 -3.60
C THR A 119 -14.76 3.35 -2.93
N LEU A 120 -13.94 4.28 -2.47
CA LEU A 120 -12.76 4.06 -1.66
C LEU A 120 -13.14 4.32 -0.22
N THR A 121 -13.00 3.31 0.64
CA THR A 121 -13.28 3.42 2.07
C THR A 121 -12.04 3.06 2.85
N ALA A 122 -11.49 4.01 3.59
CA ALA A 122 -10.31 3.81 4.41
C ALA A 122 -10.64 3.93 5.90
N MET A 123 -9.94 3.13 6.71
CA MET A 123 -9.98 3.23 8.16
C MET A 123 -8.85 4.16 8.61
N GLY A 124 -9.15 5.44 8.82
CA GLY A 124 -8.21 6.41 9.36
C GLY A 124 -8.14 6.39 10.89
N VAL A 125 -7.05 6.93 11.44
CA VAL A 125 -6.91 7.13 12.90
C VAL A 125 -8.04 7.96 13.52
N ASN A 126 -8.67 8.83 12.73
CA ASN A 126 -9.75 9.74 13.16
C ASN A 126 -11.15 9.23 12.76
N GLY A 127 -11.27 8.01 12.25
CA GLY A 127 -12.51 7.43 11.76
C GLY A 127 -12.46 7.03 10.30
N ILE A 128 -13.63 6.73 9.73
CA ILE A 128 -13.77 6.28 8.35
C ILE A 128 -13.62 7.48 7.41
N ILE A 129 -12.78 7.32 6.38
CA ILE A 129 -12.62 8.27 5.28
C ILE A 129 -13.18 7.60 4.03
N THR A 130 -14.07 8.29 3.33
CA THR A 130 -14.68 7.77 2.10
C THR A 130 -14.50 8.77 0.97
N SER A 131 -14.12 8.28 -0.20
CA SER A 131 -14.05 9.03 -1.45
C SER A 131 -14.69 8.21 -2.56
N THR A 132 -15.24 8.87 -3.56
CA THR A 132 -15.88 8.20 -4.71
C THR A 132 -15.22 8.70 -5.98
N ILE A 133 -14.82 7.77 -6.83
CA ILE A 133 -14.37 8.06 -8.19
C ILE A 133 -15.55 7.82 -9.11
N PHE A 134 -15.78 8.78 -10.00
CA PHE A 134 -16.74 8.67 -11.08
C PHE A 134 -16.06 9.04 -12.39
N LEU A 135 -16.17 8.15 -13.37
CA LEU A 135 -15.74 8.38 -14.75
C LEU A 135 -16.94 8.19 -15.68
N GLU A 136 -17.17 9.19 -16.51
CA GLU A 136 -18.09 9.06 -17.64
C GLU A 136 -17.65 7.93 -18.59
N GLU A 137 -18.61 7.39 -19.33
CA GLU A 137 -18.43 6.20 -20.19
C GLU A 137 -17.12 6.24 -21.00
N SER A 138 -16.87 7.32 -21.73
CA SER A 138 -15.72 7.42 -22.65
C SER A 138 -14.36 7.49 -21.95
N LEU A 139 -14.31 8.01 -20.72
CA LEU A 139 -13.08 8.08 -19.92
C LEU A 139 -12.81 6.76 -19.21
N ALA A 140 -13.85 6.00 -18.90
CA ALA A 140 -13.73 4.71 -18.24
C ALA A 140 -13.22 3.59 -19.16
N GLU A 141 -13.21 3.79 -20.49
CA GLU A 141 -12.72 2.82 -21.50
C GLU A 141 -11.21 2.53 -21.42
N THR A 142 -10.46 3.33 -20.67
CA THR A 142 -9.00 3.24 -20.51
C THR A 142 -8.61 3.58 -19.08
N PHE A 143 -7.43 3.12 -18.66
CA PHE A 143 -6.87 3.50 -17.37
C PHE A 143 -6.67 5.02 -17.30
N SER A 144 -7.19 5.60 -16.21
CA SER A 144 -7.07 7.00 -15.84
C SER A 144 -6.44 7.10 -14.45
N ASN A 145 -5.45 7.96 -14.31
CA ASN A 145 -4.75 8.16 -13.04
C ASN A 145 -5.53 9.09 -12.09
N PHE A 146 -5.65 8.69 -10.83
CA PHE A 146 -6.22 9.49 -9.76
C PHE A 146 -5.21 9.71 -8.65
N ASN A 147 -5.18 10.92 -8.10
CA ASN A 147 -4.30 11.29 -6.99
C ASN A 147 -5.12 11.74 -5.79
N PHE A 148 -4.63 11.41 -4.60
CA PHE A 148 -5.31 11.64 -3.33
C PHE A 148 -4.37 12.25 -2.30
N GLN A 149 -4.92 13.05 -1.40
CA GLN A 149 -4.19 13.69 -0.30
C GLN A 149 -4.86 13.45 1.05
N GLU A 150 -6.10 12.98 1.05
CA GLU A 150 -6.94 12.76 2.22
C GLU A 150 -6.64 11.45 2.94
N PHE A 151 -6.07 10.45 2.26
CA PHE A 151 -5.81 9.12 2.79
C PHE A 151 -4.43 9.03 3.45
N VAL A 152 -4.28 9.69 4.60
CA VAL A 152 -3.03 9.71 5.37
C VAL A 152 -3.24 9.02 6.72
N ASN A 153 -2.26 8.21 7.16
CA ASN A 153 -2.33 7.46 8.42
C ASN A 153 -3.58 6.57 8.51
N ILE A 154 -3.83 5.79 7.47
CA ILE A 154 -4.90 4.79 7.39
C ILE A 154 -4.36 3.40 7.72
N SER A 155 -5.19 2.54 8.31
CA SER A 155 -4.84 1.15 8.62
C SER A 155 -5.32 0.17 7.56
N SER A 156 -6.33 0.54 6.77
CA SER A 156 -6.84 -0.23 5.64
C SER A 156 -7.44 0.70 4.58
N LEU A 157 -7.43 0.25 3.33
CA LEU A 157 -8.13 0.85 2.21
C LEU A 157 -8.94 -0.25 1.52
N THR A 158 -10.25 -0.10 1.43
CA THR A 158 -11.14 -1.02 0.70
C THR A 158 -11.74 -0.29 -0.48
N ILE A 159 -11.66 -0.94 -1.64
CA ILE A 159 -12.22 -0.48 -2.90
C ILE A 159 -13.40 -1.36 -3.27
N THR A 160 -14.51 -0.73 -3.65
CA THR A 160 -15.76 -1.39 -4.08
C THR A 160 -16.34 -0.66 -5.28
N GLY A 161 -16.97 -1.39 -6.21
CA GLY A 161 -17.75 -0.77 -7.28
C GLY A 161 -19.10 -0.25 -6.78
N ALA A 162 -19.78 0.53 -7.61
CA ALA A 162 -21.14 1.01 -7.30
C ALA A 162 -22.20 -0.08 -7.49
N GLN A 163 -23.35 0.06 -6.82
CA GLN A 163 -24.42 -0.94 -6.85
C GLN A 163 -24.98 -1.24 -8.24
N GLU A 164 -25.03 -0.24 -9.13
CA GLU A 164 -25.56 -0.43 -10.49
C GLU A 164 -24.53 -1.09 -11.42
N PHE A 165 -23.25 -0.70 -11.27
CA PHE A 165 -22.12 -1.15 -12.07
C PHE A 165 -20.94 -1.45 -11.14
N PRO A 166 -20.87 -2.66 -10.58
CA PRO A 166 -19.91 -2.97 -9.53
C PRO A 166 -18.53 -3.39 -10.03
N ASP A 167 -18.39 -3.56 -11.34
CA ASP A 167 -17.16 -4.03 -11.96
C ASP A 167 -16.17 -2.87 -12.13
N PHE A 168 -14.92 -3.07 -11.69
CA PHE A 168 -13.86 -2.08 -11.81
C PHE A 168 -12.51 -2.76 -12.07
N ALA A 169 -11.60 -2.01 -12.71
CA ALA A 169 -10.21 -2.40 -12.90
C ALA A 169 -9.30 -1.38 -12.22
N ILE A 170 -8.24 -1.86 -11.57
CA ILE A 170 -7.22 -1.03 -10.92
C ILE A 170 -5.81 -1.50 -11.31
N ASP A 171 -4.90 -0.54 -11.36
CA ASP A 171 -3.47 -0.75 -11.58
C ASP A 171 -2.66 0.32 -10.83
N ASN A 172 -1.35 0.12 -10.67
CA ASN A 172 -0.37 1.05 -10.12
C ASN A 172 -0.84 1.72 -8.81
N VAL A 173 -1.23 0.92 -7.81
CA VAL A 173 -1.73 1.44 -6.54
C VAL A 173 -0.54 1.90 -5.69
N ILE A 174 -0.41 3.23 -5.52
CA ILE A 174 0.72 3.84 -4.81
C ILE A 174 0.40 3.99 -3.33
N LEU A 175 1.18 3.27 -2.50
CA LEU A 175 1.02 3.20 -1.05
C LEU A 175 2.33 3.55 -0.35
N SER A 176 2.28 4.47 0.60
CA SER A 176 3.46 4.88 1.37
C SER A 176 3.31 4.46 2.82
N PRO A 177 4.21 3.65 3.39
CA PRO A 177 4.19 3.34 4.82
C PRO A 177 4.28 4.64 5.63
N ALA A 178 3.51 4.75 6.72
CA ALA A 178 3.61 5.92 7.57
C ALA A 178 5.03 5.98 8.17
N GLU A 179 5.68 7.13 8.06
CA GLU A 179 6.97 7.37 8.71
C GLU A 179 6.77 7.32 10.23
N VAL A 180 7.10 6.18 10.84
CA VAL A 180 7.20 6.09 12.30
C VAL A 180 8.61 6.54 12.66
N PRO A 181 8.79 7.61 13.47
CA PRO A 181 10.11 8.04 13.91
C PRO A 181 10.85 6.86 14.56
N GLU A 182 11.89 6.40 13.87
CA GLU A 182 12.46 5.10 14.17
C GLU A 182 13.02 5.01 15.61
N PRO A 183 13.03 3.81 16.23
CA PRO A 183 13.69 3.58 17.51
C PRO A 183 15.17 4.01 17.50
N ALA A 184 15.82 3.99 16.33
CA ALA A 184 17.20 4.44 16.17
C ALA A 184 17.36 5.94 16.47
N SER A 185 16.38 6.79 16.12
CA SER A 185 16.38 8.21 16.47
C SER A 185 16.30 8.41 17.98
N TRP A 186 15.49 7.59 18.66
CA TRP A 186 15.44 7.56 20.13
C TRP A 186 16.72 7.01 20.73
N ALA A 187 17.29 5.95 20.17
CA ALA A 187 18.54 5.35 20.64
C ALA A 187 19.72 6.32 20.47
N MET A 188 19.80 7.04 19.35
CA MET A 188 20.79 8.10 19.11
C MET A 188 20.60 9.28 20.04
N LEU A 189 19.36 9.70 20.30
CA LEU A 189 19.06 10.72 21.29
C LEU A 189 19.49 10.28 22.69
N LEU A 190 19.12 9.07 23.11
CA LEU A 190 19.48 8.50 24.41
C LEU A 190 21.00 8.29 24.54
N ALA A 191 21.67 7.84 23.47
CA ALA A 191 23.11 7.70 23.43
C ALA A 191 23.79 9.06 23.53
N GLY A 192 23.32 10.06 22.78
CA GLY A 192 23.82 11.43 22.85
C GLY A 192 23.67 12.04 24.26
N LEU A 193 22.48 11.89 24.87
CA LEU A 193 22.24 12.32 26.25
C LEU A 193 23.10 11.55 27.25
N GLY A 194 23.30 10.25 27.04
CA GLY A 194 24.18 9.41 27.86
C GLY A 194 25.64 9.86 27.82
N ILE A 195 26.16 10.21 26.64
CA ILE A 195 27.52 10.74 26.46
C ILE A 195 27.67 12.09 27.17
N ILE A 196 26.72 13.01 26.98
CA ILE A 196 26.73 14.34 27.63
C ILE A 196 26.68 14.20 29.15
N GLY A 197 25.80 13.34 29.67
CA GLY A 197 25.70 13.06 31.11
C GLY A 197 26.99 12.48 31.68
N ALA A 198 27.62 11.53 30.98
CA ALA A 198 28.89 10.94 31.38
C ALA A 198 30.04 11.96 31.38
N ALA A 199 30.09 12.85 30.38
CA ALA A 199 31.08 13.92 30.29
C ALA A 199 30.94 14.93 31.45
N ARG A 200 29.72 15.35 31.77
CA ARG A 200 29.45 16.26 32.91
C ARG A 200 29.86 15.65 34.24
N ARG A 201 29.61 14.35 34.44
CA ARG A 201 29.99 13.64 35.68
C ARG A 201 31.51 13.60 35.89
N ARG A 202 32.29 13.46 34.81
CA ARG A 202 33.76 13.48 34.84
C ARG A 202 34.34 14.87 35.09
N SER A 203 33.69 15.93 34.61
CA SER A 203 34.12 17.30 34.88
C SER A 203 33.95 17.69 36.36
N LEU A 204 32.88 17.25 37.01
CA LEU A 204 32.60 17.60 38.42
C LEU A 204 33.55 16.90 39.41
N SER A 205 34.03 15.69 39.11
CA SER A 205 34.98 14.99 40.01
C SER A 205 36.36 15.65 40.05
N ASN A 206 36.76 16.37 38.99
CA ASN A 206 38.04 17.05 38.93
C ASN A 206 38.04 18.41 39.64
N GLY A 207 36.88 18.93 40.07
CA GLY A 207 36.75 20.21 40.76
C GLY A 207 36.82 20.12 42.30
N LEU A 208 36.88 18.93 42.89
CA LEU A 208 36.92 18.72 44.35
C LEU A 208 38.33 18.38 44.88
N ALA A 209 39.37 18.64 44.09
CA ALA A 209 40.77 18.34 44.42
C ALA A 209 41.67 19.60 44.50
N GLN A 210 41.10 20.79 44.75
CA GLN A 210 41.85 22.01 45.08
C GLN A 210 41.49 22.51 46.47
#